data_AF-A0A940Q3I0-F1
#
_entry.id   AF-A0A940Q3I0-F1
#
_cell.length_a   1.000
_cell.length_b   1.000
_cell.length_c   1.000
_cell.angle_alpha   90.00
_cell.angle_beta   90.00
_cell.angle_gamma   90.00
#
_symmetry.space_group_name_H-M   'P 1'
#
loop_
_entity.id
_entity.type
_entity.pdbx_description
1 polymer ?
#
loop_
_entity_poly.entity_id
_entity_poly.type
_entity_poly.pdbx_seq_one_letter_code
_entity_poly.pdbx_strand_id
1 'polypeptide(L)'
;FEAYGVQTYTQMLNPSKENSPWFPMWSYSNAFTTETPWGLAKVNMDEVKHEYLPKVVISDDFESAWNEYLTVYNDRCDTEAYLNALTEEVQRRIKVAEGN
;
A
#
# COMPACT_ATOMS: atom_id res chain seq x y z
N PHE A 1 -18.88 29.81 -5.80
CA PHE A 1 -17.58 30.51 -5.74
C PHE A 1 -17.54 31.47 -4.54
N GLU A 2 -18.45 32.45 -4.45
CA GLU A 2 -18.52 33.40 -3.31
C GLU A 2 -18.73 32.74 -1.93
N ALA A 3 -19.63 31.75 -1.80
CA ALA A 3 -19.85 31.03 -0.53
C ALA A 3 -18.61 30.29 0.02
N TYR A 4 -17.63 30.03 -0.85
CA TYR A 4 -16.37 29.38 -0.52
C TYR A 4 -15.17 30.34 -0.56
N GLY A 5 -15.41 31.65 -0.81
CA GLY A 5 -14.35 32.67 -0.87
C GLY A 5 -13.34 32.49 -2.01
N VAL A 6 -13.67 31.72 -3.05
CA VAL A 6 -12.76 31.40 -4.16
C VAL A 6 -13.27 31.97 -5.48
N GLN A 7 -12.35 32.29 -6.39
CA GLN A 7 -12.62 32.86 -7.71
C GLN A 7 -12.59 31.82 -8.83
N THR A 8 -11.84 30.73 -8.66
CA THR A 8 -11.71 29.66 -9.67
C THR A 8 -11.99 28.29 -9.07
N TYR A 9 -12.40 27.35 -9.91
CA TYR A 9 -12.57 25.95 -9.51
C TYR A 9 -11.27 25.33 -8.96
N THR A 10 -10.12 25.72 -9.52
CA THR A 10 -8.81 25.23 -9.07
C THR A 10 -8.47 25.61 -7.63
N GLN A 11 -9.02 26.72 -7.13
CA GLN A 11 -8.84 27.14 -5.73
C GLN A 11 -9.69 26.32 -4.75
N MET A 12 -10.66 25.54 -5.24
CA MET A 12 -11.36 24.53 -4.44
C MET A 12 -10.56 23.22 -4.32
N LEU A 13 -9.48 23.07 -5.10
CA LEU A 13 -8.64 21.88 -5.09
C LEU A 13 -7.42 22.08 -4.20
N ASN A 14 -6.95 20.99 -3.60
CA ASN A 14 -5.69 21.02 -2.85
C ASN A 14 -4.52 21.34 -3.80
N PRO A 15 -3.58 22.22 -3.39
CA PRO A 15 -2.40 22.52 -4.20
C PRO A 15 -1.54 21.26 -4.37
N SER A 16 -0.98 21.07 -5.57
CA SER A 16 -0.04 19.99 -5.83
C SER A 16 1.20 20.17 -4.95
N LYS A 17 1.53 19.14 -4.15
CA LYS A 17 2.77 19.08 -3.40
C LYS A 17 3.85 18.44 -4.27
N GLU A 18 5.10 18.84 -4.05
CA GLU A 18 6.23 18.15 -4.64
C GLU A 18 6.27 16.70 -4.12
N ASN A 19 6.50 15.76 -5.03
CA ASN A 19 6.57 14.35 -4.68
C ASN A 19 7.88 14.08 -3.92
N SER A 20 7.80 13.27 -2.86
CA SER A 20 9.01 12.79 -2.20
C SER A 20 9.85 11.94 -3.16
N PRO A 21 11.19 11.89 -3.01
CA PRO A 21 12.09 11.17 -3.91
C PRO A 21 11.76 9.69 -4.13
N TRP A 22 11.16 9.05 -3.13
CA TRP A 22 10.76 7.65 -3.21
C TRP A 22 9.48 7.41 -4.04
N PHE A 23 8.71 8.45 -4.36
CA PHE A 23 7.46 8.32 -5.10
C PHE A 23 7.72 8.23 -6.62
N PRO A 24 7.01 7.35 -7.36
CA PRO A 24 6.00 6.39 -6.91
C PRO A 24 6.57 5.00 -6.59
N MET A 25 6.23 4.41 -5.45
CA MET A 25 6.71 3.05 -5.09
C MET A 25 6.04 1.92 -5.88
N TRP A 26 4.85 2.14 -6.42
CA TRP A 26 4.16 1.13 -7.22
C TRP A 26 4.96 0.73 -8.48
N SER A 27 5.81 1.62 -8.99
CA SER A 27 6.68 1.29 -10.14
C SER A 27 7.66 0.17 -9.82
N TYR A 28 8.08 0.06 -8.56
CA TYR A 28 8.95 -1.00 -8.07
C TYR A 28 8.16 -2.26 -7.72
N SER A 29 7.08 -2.14 -6.93
CA SER A 29 6.30 -3.30 -6.51
C SER A 29 5.57 -4.01 -7.66
N ASN A 30 5.31 -3.31 -8.77
CA ASN A 30 4.72 -3.90 -9.97
C ASN A 30 5.69 -4.81 -10.74
N ALA A 31 7.00 -4.67 -10.51
CA ALA A 31 8.02 -5.52 -11.13
C ALA A 31 8.30 -6.81 -10.33
N PHE A 32 7.64 -7.00 -9.18
CA PHE A 32 7.83 -8.18 -8.34
C PHE A 32 7.34 -9.45 -9.03
N THR A 33 8.12 -10.52 -8.88
CA THR A 33 7.76 -11.87 -9.32
C THR A 33 7.65 -12.80 -8.10
N THR A 34 6.91 -13.90 -8.25
CA THR A 34 6.76 -14.92 -7.19
C THR A 34 8.04 -15.71 -6.89
N GLU A 35 9.12 -15.47 -7.65
CA GLU A 35 10.45 -16.06 -7.42
C GLU A 35 11.17 -15.42 -6.22
N THR A 36 10.71 -14.24 -5.79
CA THR A 36 11.27 -13.50 -4.66
C THR A 36 10.34 -13.62 -3.44
N PRO A 37 10.87 -13.67 -2.20
CA PRO A 37 10.04 -13.74 -1.00
C PRO A 37 9.02 -12.60 -0.89
N TRP A 38 9.43 -11.36 -1.17
CA TRP A 38 8.54 -10.20 -1.12
C TRP A 38 7.50 -10.19 -2.25
N GLY A 39 7.82 -10.75 -3.42
CA GLY A 39 6.87 -10.88 -4.51
C GLY A 39 5.83 -11.97 -4.26
N LEU A 40 6.25 -13.11 -3.69
CA LEU A 40 5.33 -14.13 -3.19
C LEU A 40 4.45 -13.58 -2.07
N ALA A 41 5.01 -12.87 -1.11
CA ALA A 41 4.25 -12.21 -0.04
C ALA A 41 3.21 -11.23 -0.60
N LYS A 42 3.57 -10.42 -1.60
CA LYS A 42 2.62 -9.52 -2.27
C LYS A 42 1.44 -10.27 -2.89
N VAL A 43 1.67 -11.41 -3.55
CA VAL A 43 0.61 -12.23 -4.14
C VAL A 43 -0.26 -12.85 -3.05
N ASN A 44 0.34 -13.46 -2.03
CA ASN A 44 -0.41 -14.04 -0.90
C ASN A 44 -1.27 -12.99 -0.19
N MET A 45 -0.74 -11.79 0.03
CA MET A 45 -1.49 -10.67 0.61
C MET A 45 -2.69 -10.29 -0.25
N ASP A 46 -2.54 -10.29 -1.57
CA ASP A 46 -3.61 -9.97 -2.52
C ASP A 46 -4.70 -11.04 -2.48
N GLU A 47 -4.33 -12.32 -2.55
CA GLU A 47 -5.26 -13.44 -2.49
C GLU A 47 -6.04 -13.50 -1.17
N VAL A 48 -5.33 -13.41 -0.03
CA VAL A 48 -5.96 -13.44 1.30
C VAL A 48 -6.94 -12.27 1.46
N LYS A 49 -6.56 -11.06 0.99
CA LYS A 49 -7.47 -9.91 1.04
C LYS A 49 -8.72 -10.12 0.18
N HIS A 50 -8.56 -10.59 -1.04
CA HIS A 50 -9.69 -10.84 -1.95
C HIS A 50 -10.62 -11.94 -1.44
N GLU A 51 -10.09 -12.95 -0.76
CA GLU A 51 -10.89 -14.04 -0.21
C GLU A 51 -11.62 -13.65 1.08
N TYR A 52 -10.95 -12.98 2.02
CA TYR A 52 -11.46 -12.82 3.38
C TYR A 52 -12.12 -11.46 3.64
N LEU A 53 -11.66 -10.36 3.03
CA LEU A 53 -12.25 -9.04 3.30
C LEU A 53 -13.74 -8.96 2.93
N PRO A 54 -14.23 -9.53 1.80
CA PRO A 54 -15.65 -9.55 1.52
C PRO A 54 -16.46 -10.32 2.58
N LYS A 55 -15.91 -11.43 3.11
CA LYS A 55 -16.53 -12.22 4.18
C LYS A 55 -16.63 -11.40 5.47
N VAL A 56 -15.57 -10.69 5.85
CA VAL A 56 -15.54 -9.78 7.01
C VAL A 56 -16.62 -8.69 6.87
N VAL A 57 -16.73 -8.06 5.70
CA VAL A 57 -17.67 -6.96 5.45
C VAL A 57 -19.14 -7.41 5.54
N ILE A 58 -19.45 -8.64 5.14
CA ILE A 58 -20.82 -9.18 5.11
C ILE A 58 -21.18 -9.92 6.42
N SER A 59 -20.19 -10.27 7.24
CA SER A 59 -20.40 -11.04 8.47
C SER A 59 -21.31 -10.31 9.47
N ASP A 60 -22.23 -11.06 10.08
CA ASP A 60 -23.01 -10.60 11.25
C ASP A 60 -22.13 -10.45 12.51
N ASP A 61 -21.02 -11.21 12.57
CA ASP A 61 -19.99 -11.13 13.62
C ASP A 61 -18.67 -10.66 13.00
N PHE A 62 -18.46 -9.35 13.04
CA PHE A 62 -17.26 -8.71 12.49
C PHE A 62 -15.98 -9.16 13.20
N GLU A 63 -15.98 -9.24 14.53
CA GLU A 63 -14.77 -9.49 15.32
C GLU A 63 -14.24 -10.91 15.09
N SER A 64 -15.14 -11.90 15.04
CA SER A 64 -14.75 -13.28 14.73
C SER A 64 -14.14 -13.40 13.33
N ALA A 65 -14.83 -12.86 12.31
CA ALA A 65 -14.34 -12.88 10.93
C ALA A 65 -13.03 -12.10 10.75
N TRP A 66 -12.88 -10.97 11.46
CA TRP A 66 -11.66 -10.17 11.44
C TRP A 66 -10.47 -10.92 12.05
N ASN A 67 -10.67 -11.59 13.19
CA ASN A 67 -9.64 -12.39 13.82
C ASN A 67 -9.22 -13.59 12.96
N GLU A 68 -10.16 -14.24 12.26
CA GLU A 68 -9.85 -15.28 11.27
C GLU A 68 -8.98 -14.72 10.14
N TYR A 69 -9.39 -13.60 9.54
CA TYR A 69 -8.62 -12.92 8.51
C TYR A 69 -7.20 -12.60 8.97
N LEU A 70 -7.03 -12.00 10.16
CA LEU A 70 -5.71 -11.66 10.68
C LEU A 70 -4.85 -12.90 10.93
N THR A 71 -5.44 -13.99 11.42
CA THR A 71 -4.72 -15.25 11.64
C THR A 71 -4.19 -15.80 10.32
N VAL A 72 -5.04 -15.90 9.30
CA VAL A 72 -4.66 -16.39 7.96
C VAL A 72 -3.66 -15.46 7.29
N TYR A 73 -3.84 -14.15 7.44
CA TYR A 73 -2.95 -13.15 6.87
C TYR A 73 -1.54 -13.25 7.48
N ASN A 74 -1.43 -13.37 8.81
CA ASN A 74 -0.15 -13.48 9.49
C ASN A 74 0.56 -14.82 9.22
N ASP A 75 -0.18 -15.91 9.00
CA ASP A 75 0.40 -17.23 8.69
C ASP A 75 0.87 -17.33 7.23
N ARG A 76 0.08 -16.82 6.28
CA ARG A 76 0.36 -16.97 4.83
C ARG A 76 1.23 -15.86 4.24
N CYS A 77 1.26 -14.68 4.85
CA CYS A 77 1.91 -13.51 4.28
C CYS A 77 3.19 -13.15 5.04
N ASP A 78 4.33 -13.29 4.38
CA ASP A 78 5.60 -12.75 4.88
C ASP A 78 5.64 -11.21 4.68
N THR A 79 4.89 -10.52 5.53
CA THR A 79 4.76 -9.06 5.49
C THR A 79 6.08 -8.34 5.77
N GLU A 80 6.96 -8.97 6.54
CA GLU A 80 8.28 -8.44 6.86
C GLU A 80 9.17 -8.42 5.61
N ALA A 81 9.24 -9.51 4.84
CA ALA A 81 9.96 -9.53 3.57
C ALA A 81 9.45 -8.45 2.61
N TYR A 82 8.13 -8.25 2.53
CA TYR A 82 7.54 -7.21 1.70
C TYR A 82 7.93 -5.80 2.14
N LEU A 83 7.81 -5.49 3.43
CA LEU A 83 8.13 -4.17 3.97
C LEU A 83 9.62 -3.86 3.91
N ASN A 84 10.49 -4.86 4.12
CA ASN A 84 11.94 -4.70 4.03
C ASN A 84 12.35 -4.35 2.60
N ALA A 85 11.86 -5.07 1.59
CA ALA A 85 12.15 -4.78 0.18
C ALA A 85 11.70 -3.36 -0.22
N LEU A 86 10.52 -2.91 0.23
CA LEU A 86 10.07 -1.54 -0.01
C LEU A 86 10.93 -0.50 0.71
N THR A 87 11.33 -0.78 1.95
CA THR A 87 12.16 0.12 2.75
C THR A 87 13.54 0.31 2.15
N GLU A 88 14.17 -0.77 1.68
CA GLU A 88 15.45 -0.74 0.98
C GLU A 88 15.37 0.12 -0.29
N GLU A 89 14.32 -0.04 -1.09
CA GLU A 89 14.11 0.75 -2.30
C GLU A 89 13.84 2.23 -1.98
N VAL A 90 13.05 2.52 -0.94
CA VAL A 90 12.84 3.90 -0.45
C VAL A 90 14.17 4.54 -0.08
N GLN A 91 15.00 3.85 0.71
CA GLN A 91 16.32 4.34 1.10
C GLN A 91 17.24 4.55 -0.11
N ARG A 92 17.22 3.63 -1.09
CA ARG A 92 18.00 3.77 -2.33
C ARG A 92 17.59 5.02 -3.10
N ARG A 93 16.29 5.27 -3.27
CA ARG A 93 15.78 6.46 -3.98
C ARG A 93 16.14 7.76 -3.28
N ILE A 94 16.09 7.78 -1.94
CA ILE A 94 16.52 8.94 -1.15
C ILE A 94 18.01 9.22 -1.37
N LYS A 95 18.88 8.21 -1.26
CA LYS A 95 20.33 8.37 -1.49
C LYS A 95 20.64 8.92 -2.88
N VAL A 96 20.00 8.37 -3.91
CA VAL A 96 20.18 8.83 -5.30
C VAL A 96 19.77 10.30 -5.47
N ALA A 97 18.67 10.72 -4.83
CA ALA A 97 18.23 12.12 -4.88
C ALA A 97 19.14 13.07 -4.10
N GLU A 98 19.81 12.58 -3.06
CA GLU A 98 20.83 13.32 -2.29
C GLU A 98 22.20 13.34 -2.98
N GLY A 99 22.39 12.63 -4.09
CA GLY A 99 23.64 12.59 -4.86
C GLY A 99 24.68 11.58 -4.35
N ASN A 100 24.24 10.58 -3.56
CA ASN A 100 25.06 9.48 -3.04
C ASN A 100 24.92 8.19 -3.87
#